data_AF-A0AAU1TUD2-F1
#
_entry.id   AF-A0AAU1TUD2-F1
#
_cell.length_a   1.000
_cell.length_b   1.000
_cell.length_c   1.000
_cell.angle_alpha   90.00
_cell.angle_beta   90.00
_cell.angle_gamma   90.00
#
_symmetry.space_group_name_H-M   'P 1'
#
loop_
_entity.id
_entity.type
_entity.pdbx_description
1 polymer ?
#
loop_
_entity_poly.entity_id
_entity_poly.type
_entity_poly.pdbx_seq_one_letter_code
_entity_poly.pdbx_strand_id
1 'polypeptide(L)'
;MCGSAPASAPVVREPLHAPVAHLVRGDVIEGIHYGSVVVLTADGSVALQIGDIEAAFYPRSALKPVQAVAMLRTGLPLDGELLALAAASHSGEERHLAGTRRILELAGVTEDHLRNVPDLPFDPVVRDAWVREGRLPSRPAQNCSGKHAAMLYTAKLNGWSLDDYLDPGHPLQQAIAESVEDLTGQRISQVTVDGCGAPLFSVSLHGLARAAARITTAAPGTPEARVADAMREHAEMASGSGRDVAALMRAVPGLLTKDGFEGVQLAALPDGRATAVKIADGADRARIPVAAAALARAGVDPAALAEFAGEPVLGGAKAVGGIRPVRALDLLIP
;
A
#
# COMPACT_ATOMS: atom_id res chain seq x y z
N MET A 1 -11.38 -0.49 26.57
CA MET A 1 -10.42 0.61 26.35
C MET A 1 -11.22 1.83 25.92
N CYS A 2 -11.16 2.92 26.68
CA CYS A 2 -11.86 4.16 26.32
C CYS A 2 -11.06 4.81 25.19
N GLY A 3 -11.38 4.49 23.93
CA GLY A 3 -10.72 5.09 22.78
C GLY A 3 -10.97 6.60 22.78
N SER A 4 -9.92 7.40 22.78
CA SER A 4 -10.04 8.84 22.53
C SER A 4 -10.72 9.04 21.18
N ALA A 5 -11.67 9.98 21.10
CA ALA A 5 -12.30 10.34 19.82
C ALA A 5 -11.22 10.63 18.76
N PRO A 6 -11.41 10.21 17.49
CA PRO A 6 -10.44 10.47 16.44
C PRO A 6 -10.20 11.97 16.29
N ALA A 7 -8.96 12.33 15.95
CA ALA A 7 -8.62 13.72 15.64
C ALA A 7 -9.46 14.24 14.46
N SER A 8 -9.52 15.57 14.31
CA SER A 8 -10.18 16.20 13.17
C SER A 8 -9.62 15.70 11.84
N ALA A 9 -10.46 15.73 10.80
CA ALA A 9 -10.01 15.34 9.47
C ALA A 9 -8.88 16.24 8.97
N PRO A 10 -7.91 15.70 8.21
CA PRO A 10 -6.87 16.50 7.58
C PRO A 10 -7.49 17.47 6.57
N VAL A 11 -6.88 18.64 6.43
CA VAL A 11 -7.41 19.69 5.56
C VAL A 11 -7.13 19.36 4.09
N VAL A 12 -8.14 19.49 3.24
CA VAL A 12 -7.97 19.47 1.77
C VAL A 12 -7.39 20.82 1.35
N ARG A 13 -6.12 20.81 0.94
CA ARG A 13 -5.38 21.97 0.45
C ARG A 13 -4.21 21.50 -0.40
N GLU A 14 -3.59 22.42 -1.13
CA GLU A 14 -2.33 22.14 -1.81
C GLU A 14 -1.27 21.68 -0.79
N PRO A 15 -0.66 20.49 -0.97
CA PRO A 15 0.37 20.02 -0.08
C PRO A 15 1.68 20.78 -0.28
N LEU A 16 2.32 21.19 0.80
CA LEU A 16 3.63 21.87 0.76
C LEU A 16 4.77 20.84 0.65
N HIS A 17 4.86 20.18 -0.50
CA HIS A 17 5.92 19.21 -0.79
C HIS A 17 7.31 19.88 -0.86
N ALA A 18 8.35 19.15 -0.45
CA ALA A 18 9.75 19.60 -0.49
C ALA A 18 10.59 18.64 -1.35
N PRO A 19 11.80 19.02 -1.79
CA PRO A 19 12.70 18.10 -2.47
C PRO A 19 12.97 16.84 -1.63
N VAL A 20 12.79 15.66 -2.22
CA VAL A 20 13.01 14.35 -1.58
C VAL A 20 14.04 13.49 -2.31
N ALA A 21 14.24 13.72 -3.61
CA ALA A 21 15.31 13.08 -4.38
C ALA A 21 15.77 13.93 -5.56
N HIS A 22 17.00 13.69 -6.01
CA HIS A 22 17.58 14.24 -7.22
C HIS A 22 17.78 13.14 -8.26
N LEU A 23 17.39 13.41 -9.50
CA LEU A 23 17.87 12.68 -10.67
C LEU A 23 19.22 13.28 -11.06
N VAL A 24 20.28 12.49 -10.96
CA VAL A 24 21.64 12.92 -11.31
C VAL A 24 22.08 12.25 -12.60
N ARG A 25 22.67 13.02 -13.52
CA ARG A 25 23.36 12.53 -14.72
C ARG A 25 24.75 13.17 -14.80
N GLY A 26 25.78 12.34 -14.84
CA GLY A 26 27.16 12.76 -14.60
C GLY A 26 27.26 13.40 -13.22
N ASP A 27 27.72 14.66 -13.20
CA ASP A 27 27.87 15.45 -11.98
C ASP A 27 26.77 16.51 -11.80
N VAL A 28 25.72 16.47 -12.64
CA VAL A 28 24.65 17.49 -12.66
C VAL A 28 23.35 16.91 -12.12
N ILE A 29 22.70 17.67 -11.25
CA ILE A 29 21.30 17.43 -10.87
C ILE A 29 20.44 17.84 -12.08
N GLU A 30 19.96 16.85 -12.82
CA GLU A 30 19.13 17.03 -14.00
C GLU A 30 17.65 17.25 -13.63
N GLY A 31 17.20 16.62 -12.54
CA GLY A 31 15.83 16.73 -12.08
C GLY A 31 15.72 16.66 -10.57
N ILE A 32 14.65 17.24 -10.03
CA ILE A 32 14.34 17.24 -8.61
C ILE A 32 12.94 16.66 -8.43
N HIS A 33 12.83 15.59 -7.66
CA HIS A 33 11.55 15.05 -7.23
C HIS A 33 11.15 15.71 -5.92
N TYR A 34 9.97 16.31 -5.93
CA TYR A 34 9.32 16.85 -4.73
C TYR A 34 8.41 15.79 -4.12
N GLY A 35 8.20 15.87 -2.82
CA GLY A 35 7.31 14.96 -2.11
C GLY A 35 7.23 15.28 -0.62
N SER A 36 6.63 14.33 0.10
CA SER A 36 6.58 14.33 1.55
C SER A 36 7.05 12.98 2.09
N VAL A 37 7.75 13.01 3.21
CA VAL A 37 8.24 11.83 3.93
C VAL A 37 7.97 12.02 5.41
N VAL A 38 7.46 10.98 6.06
CA VAL A 38 7.39 10.88 7.51
C VAL A 38 8.08 9.61 7.97
N VAL A 39 8.88 9.70 9.04
CA VAL A 39 9.42 8.57 9.79
C VAL A 39 8.93 8.69 11.23
N LEU A 40 8.24 7.68 11.71
CA LEU A 40 7.75 7.56 13.08
C LEU A 40 8.72 6.68 13.89
N THR A 41 8.96 7.07 15.14
CA THR A 41 9.61 6.21 16.13
C THR A 41 8.62 5.15 16.64
N ALA A 42 9.10 4.19 17.45
CA ALA A 42 8.28 3.14 18.05
C ALA A 42 7.15 3.67 18.96
N ASP A 43 7.31 4.86 19.55
CA ASP A 43 6.27 5.48 20.40
C ASP A 43 5.23 6.28 19.59
N GLY A 44 5.40 6.35 18.28
CA GLY A 44 4.53 7.07 17.36
C GLY A 44 4.86 8.56 17.17
N SER A 45 5.90 9.07 17.83
CA SER A 45 6.41 10.43 17.57
C SER A 45 7.12 10.53 16.22
N VAL A 46 7.12 11.73 15.63
CA VAL A 46 7.76 12.00 14.34
C VAL A 46 9.27 12.17 14.54
N ALA A 47 10.05 11.21 14.05
CA ALA A 47 11.52 11.26 14.04
C ALA A 47 12.06 12.14 12.90
N LEU A 48 11.40 12.09 11.75
CA LEU A 48 11.75 12.88 10.57
C LEU A 48 10.48 13.29 9.82
N GLN A 49 10.47 14.53 9.38
CA GLN A 49 9.48 15.05 8.44
C GLN A 49 10.19 15.80 7.32
N ILE A 50 9.82 15.51 6.08
CA ILE A 50 10.18 16.30 4.89
C ILE A 50 8.88 16.66 4.19
N GLY A 51 8.70 17.93 3.83
CA GLY A 51 7.48 18.42 3.21
C GLY A 51 6.27 18.35 4.14
N ASP A 52 5.10 18.19 3.53
CA ASP A 52 3.81 18.26 4.19
C ASP A 52 3.21 16.87 4.43
N ILE A 53 3.08 16.49 5.69
CA ILE A 53 2.59 15.18 6.09
C ILE A 53 1.13 15.21 6.56
N GLU A 54 0.51 16.41 6.63
CA GLU A 54 -0.80 16.65 7.24
C GLU A 54 -1.88 17.04 6.23
N ALA A 55 -1.52 17.46 5.01
CA ALA A 55 -2.50 17.66 3.94
C ALA A 55 -3.23 16.34 3.62
N ALA A 56 -4.55 16.44 3.38
CA ALA A 56 -5.35 15.30 2.95
C ALA A 56 -4.91 14.86 1.55
N PHE A 57 -4.64 13.56 1.40
CA PHE A 57 -4.39 12.94 0.10
C PHE A 57 -5.06 11.57 0.05
N TYR A 58 -5.14 10.99 -1.14
CA TYR A 58 -5.64 9.63 -1.31
C TYR A 58 -4.48 8.63 -1.31
N PRO A 59 -4.37 7.73 -0.32
CA PRO A 59 -3.30 6.72 -0.24
C PRO A 59 -3.44 5.61 -1.29
N ARG A 60 -4.58 5.55 -1.99
CA ARG A 60 -4.90 4.51 -2.99
C ARG A 60 -4.68 3.12 -2.38
N SER A 61 -4.05 2.21 -3.12
CA SER A 61 -3.77 0.84 -2.67
C SER A 61 -2.94 0.71 -1.39
N ALA A 62 -2.26 1.77 -0.92
CA ALA A 62 -1.51 1.71 0.34
C ALA A 62 -2.44 1.51 1.57
N LEU A 63 -3.73 1.78 1.44
CA LEU A 63 -4.72 1.61 2.50
C LEU A 63 -5.31 0.19 2.59
N LYS A 64 -4.98 -0.71 1.66
CA LYS A 64 -5.56 -2.07 1.63
C LYS A 64 -5.32 -2.91 2.89
N PRO A 65 -4.19 -2.81 3.62
CA PRO A 65 -4.05 -3.50 4.90
C PRO A 65 -5.18 -3.13 5.87
N VAL A 66 -5.55 -1.84 5.94
CA VAL A 66 -6.67 -1.36 6.77
C VAL A 66 -8.01 -1.94 6.31
N GLN A 67 -8.23 -2.03 4.99
CA GLN A 67 -9.45 -2.63 4.44
C GLN A 67 -9.55 -4.13 4.77
N ALA A 68 -8.44 -4.86 4.71
CA ALA A 68 -8.38 -6.26 5.12
C ALA A 68 -8.65 -6.44 6.62
N VAL A 69 -8.10 -5.56 7.47
CA VAL A 69 -8.40 -5.55 8.91
C VAL A 69 -9.89 -5.33 9.15
N ALA A 70 -10.50 -4.37 8.47
CA ALA A 70 -11.94 -4.12 8.58
C ALA A 70 -12.75 -5.38 8.25
N MET A 71 -12.43 -6.06 7.16
CA MET A 71 -13.12 -7.30 6.77
C MET A 71 -12.95 -8.42 7.81
N LEU A 72 -11.75 -8.61 8.37
CA LEU A 72 -11.53 -9.56 9.46
C LEU A 72 -12.29 -9.19 10.74
N ARG A 73 -12.35 -7.91 11.10
CA ARG A 73 -13.16 -7.40 12.23
C ARG A 73 -14.64 -7.69 12.02
N THR A 74 -15.10 -7.74 10.77
CA THR A 74 -16.47 -8.14 10.38
C THR A 74 -16.65 -9.63 10.09
N GLY A 75 -15.70 -10.48 10.51
CA GLY A 75 -15.86 -11.93 10.51
C GLY A 75 -15.35 -12.67 9.26
N LEU A 76 -14.63 -12.02 8.34
CA LEU A 76 -14.01 -12.69 7.20
C LEU A 76 -13.04 -13.80 7.68
N PRO A 77 -13.23 -15.09 7.31
CA PRO A 77 -12.42 -16.19 7.81
C PRO A 77 -11.27 -16.53 6.84
N LEU A 78 -10.60 -15.52 6.31
CA LEU A 78 -9.39 -15.73 5.49
C LEU A 78 -8.14 -15.69 6.35
N ASP A 79 -7.13 -16.47 5.94
CA ASP A 79 -5.78 -16.51 6.49
C ASP A 79 -4.75 -16.74 5.38
N GLY A 80 -3.47 -16.65 5.71
CA GLY A 80 -2.34 -16.97 4.84
C GLY A 80 -2.41 -16.28 3.48
N GLU A 81 -2.13 -17.03 2.41
CA GLU A 81 -2.04 -16.52 1.04
C GLU A 81 -3.31 -15.78 0.55
N LEU A 82 -4.50 -16.20 1.00
CA LEU A 82 -5.76 -15.58 0.57
C LEU A 82 -6.04 -14.28 1.34
N LEU A 83 -5.63 -14.21 2.61
CA LEU A 83 -5.69 -12.96 3.37
C LEU A 83 -4.68 -11.93 2.84
N ALA A 84 -3.47 -12.38 2.47
CA ALA A 84 -2.50 -11.52 1.78
C ALA A 84 -3.07 -10.97 0.46
N LEU A 85 -3.74 -11.82 -0.32
CA LEU A 85 -4.41 -11.43 -1.56
C LEU A 85 -5.57 -10.45 -1.34
N ALA A 86 -6.29 -10.54 -0.22
CA ALA A 86 -7.34 -9.58 0.15
C ALA A 86 -6.78 -8.16 0.40
N ALA A 87 -5.51 -8.06 0.81
CA ALA A 87 -4.79 -6.80 0.99
C ALA A 87 -4.01 -6.34 -0.26
N ALA A 88 -4.16 -7.02 -1.40
CA ALA A 88 -3.22 -6.89 -2.51
C ALA A 88 -3.53 -5.80 -3.54
N SER A 89 -2.47 -5.34 -4.20
CA SER A 89 -2.52 -4.83 -5.58
C SER A 89 -1.65 -5.74 -6.44
N HIS A 90 -2.20 -6.89 -6.83
CA HIS A 90 -1.43 -7.99 -7.37
C HIS A 90 -1.00 -7.79 -8.83
N SER A 91 0.10 -8.45 -9.24
CA SER A 91 0.64 -8.41 -10.59
C SER A 91 -0.24 -9.08 -11.66
N GLY A 92 -1.23 -9.89 -11.24
CA GLY A 92 -2.10 -10.61 -12.18
C GLY A 92 -1.52 -11.95 -12.65
N GLU A 93 -0.49 -12.46 -11.97
CA GLU A 93 0.00 -13.84 -12.16
C GLU A 93 -1.10 -14.87 -11.90
N GLU A 94 -0.98 -16.06 -12.49
CA GLU A 94 -1.96 -17.14 -12.35
C GLU A 94 -2.27 -17.52 -10.90
N ARG A 95 -1.29 -17.45 -9.98
CA ARG A 95 -1.51 -17.66 -8.54
C ARG A 95 -2.55 -16.69 -7.95
N HIS A 96 -2.56 -15.45 -8.41
CA HIS A 96 -3.50 -14.43 -7.95
C HIS A 96 -4.89 -14.71 -8.49
N LEU A 97 -5.01 -15.06 -9.77
CA LEU A 97 -6.30 -15.41 -10.39
C LEU A 97 -6.89 -16.65 -9.72
N ALA A 98 -6.07 -17.67 -9.47
CA ALA A 98 -6.47 -18.87 -8.74
C ALA A 98 -6.92 -18.53 -7.30
N GLY A 99 -6.18 -17.69 -6.59
CA GLY A 99 -6.55 -17.22 -5.26
C GLY A 99 -7.87 -16.44 -5.25
N THR A 100 -8.07 -15.51 -6.19
CA THR A 100 -9.32 -14.75 -6.35
C THR A 100 -10.50 -15.70 -6.56
N ARG A 101 -10.37 -16.68 -7.47
CA ARG A 101 -11.41 -17.69 -7.71
C ARG A 101 -11.70 -18.54 -6.49
N ARG A 102 -10.67 -18.93 -5.73
CA ARG A 102 -10.81 -19.68 -4.49
C ARG A 102 -11.56 -18.88 -3.42
N ILE A 103 -11.31 -17.58 -3.30
CA ILE A 103 -12.09 -16.71 -2.39
C ILE A 103 -13.56 -16.63 -2.81
N LEU A 104 -13.84 -16.49 -4.11
CA LEU A 104 -15.22 -16.49 -4.63
C LEU A 104 -15.93 -17.82 -4.39
N GLU A 105 -15.23 -18.95 -4.59
CA GLU A 105 -15.75 -20.30 -4.30
C GLU A 105 -16.09 -20.48 -2.82
N LEU A 106 -15.22 -20.05 -1.90
CA LEU A 106 -15.48 -20.07 -0.46
C LEU A 106 -16.69 -19.21 -0.07
N ALA A 107 -16.92 -18.12 -0.80
CA ALA A 107 -18.09 -17.26 -0.64
C ALA A 107 -19.36 -17.82 -1.32
N GLY A 108 -19.25 -18.87 -2.13
CA GLY A 108 -20.38 -19.41 -2.91
C GLY A 108 -20.91 -18.41 -3.95
N VAL A 109 -20.04 -17.61 -4.57
CA VAL A 109 -20.36 -16.65 -5.63
C VAL A 109 -19.44 -16.85 -6.84
N THR A 110 -19.79 -16.22 -7.96
CA THR A 110 -19.04 -16.30 -9.23
C THR A 110 -18.34 -15.00 -9.58
N GLU A 111 -17.46 -15.03 -10.58
CA GLU A 111 -16.79 -13.84 -11.12
C GLU A 111 -17.77 -12.75 -11.61
N ASP A 112 -19.01 -13.11 -11.95
CA ASP A 112 -20.06 -12.16 -12.37
C ASP A 112 -20.48 -11.18 -11.28
N HIS A 113 -20.24 -11.53 -10.01
CA HIS A 113 -20.49 -10.66 -8.87
C HIS A 113 -19.37 -9.62 -8.67
N LEU A 114 -18.21 -9.80 -9.30
CA LEU A 114 -17.14 -8.81 -9.24
C LEU A 114 -17.60 -7.51 -9.89
N ARG A 115 -17.43 -6.40 -9.18
CA ARG A 115 -17.78 -5.05 -9.65
C ARG A 115 -16.56 -4.21 -9.99
N ASN A 116 -15.33 -4.72 -9.78
CA ASN A 116 -14.11 -4.05 -10.26
C ASN A 116 -14.00 -4.07 -11.78
N VAL A 117 -13.41 -3.04 -12.37
CA VAL A 117 -13.23 -2.96 -13.82
C VAL A 117 -12.47 -4.17 -14.39
N PRO A 118 -12.85 -4.68 -15.57
CA PRO A 118 -11.98 -5.60 -16.32
C PRO A 118 -10.69 -4.89 -16.70
N ASP A 119 -9.56 -5.56 -16.55
CA ASP A 119 -8.25 -5.01 -16.90
C ASP A 119 -7.30 -6.14 -17.35
N LEU A 120 -6.15 -5.77 -17.90
CA LEU A 120 -5.04 -6.70 -18.11
C LEU A 120 -4.22 -6.86 -16.81
N PRO A 121 -3.36 -7.90 -16.72
CA PRO A 121 -2.39 -8.00 -15.63
C PRO A 121 -1.56 -6.72 -15.47
N PHE A 122 -1.29 -6.34 -14.22
CA PHE A 122 -0.55 -5.13 -13.89
C PHE A 122 0.94 -5.23 -14.23
N ASP A 123 1.54 -6.42 -14.03
CA ASP A 123 2.95 -6.64 -14.34
C ASP A 123 3.18 -6.66 -15.86
N PRO A 124 4.13 -5.88 -16.40
CA PRO A 124 4.37 -5.82 -17.84
C PRO A 124 4.74 -7.17 -18.46
N VAL A 125 5.50 -8.02 -17.78
CA VAL A 125 5.91 -9.33 -18.31
C VAL A 125 4.71 -10.27 -18.36
N VAL A 126 3.91 -10.31 -17.29
CA VAL A 126 2.68 -11.11 -17.23
C VAL A 126 1.66 -10.62 -18.27
N ARG A 127 1.49 -9.30 -18.40
CA ARG A 127 0.61 -8.66 -19.39
C ARG A 127 1.03 -8.99 -20.81
N ASP A 128 2.32 -8.93 -21.12
CA ASP A 128 2.79 -9.19 -22.48
C ASP A 128 2.61 -10.67 -22.85
N ALA A 129 2.80 -11.59 -21.91
CA ALA A 129 2.45 -13.00 -22.10
C ALA A 129 0.93 -13.19 -22.32
N TRP A 130 0.11 -12.56 -21.49
CA TRP A 130 -1.36 -12.58 -21.58
C TRP A 130 -1.85 -12.13 -22.97
N VAL A 131 -1.29 -11.06 -23.51
CA VAL A 131 -1.62 -10.54 -24.84
C VAL A 131 -1.17 -11.50 -25.94
N ARG A 132 0.04 -12.08 -25.84
CA ARG A 132 0.53 -13.09 -26.81
C ARG A 132 -0.35 -14.34 -26.86
N GLU A 133 -0.94 -14.71 -25.72
CA GLU A 133 -1.90 -15.81 -25.61
C GLU A 133 -3.30 -15.46 -26.15
N GLY A 134 -3.54 -14.21 -26.55
CA GLY A 134 -4.82 -13.75 -27.07
C GLY A 134 -5.91 -13.57 -26.00
N ARG A 135 -5.53 -13.48 -24.71
CA ARG A 135 -6.48 -13.32 -23.61
C ARG A 135 -6.97 -11.87 -23.53
N LEU A 136 -8.26 -11.69 -23.31
CA LEU A 136 -8.89 -10.37 -23.15
C LEU A 136 -8.74 -9.82 -21.72
N PRO A 137 -8.92 -8.51 -21.49
CA PRO A 137 -9.06 -7.96 -20.15
C PRO A 137 -10.16 -8.67 -19.36
N SER A 138 -9.96 -8.88 -18.06
CA SER A 138 -10.91 -9.58 -17.20
C SER A 138 -10.91 -9.04 -15.78
N ARG A 139 -12.01 -9.23 -15.05
CA ARG A 139 -12.10 -8.78 -13.64
C ARG A 139 -11.12 -9.52 -12.71
N PRO A 140 -10.85 -10.83 -12.87
CA PRO A 140 -9.81 -11.51 -12.08
C PRO A 140 -8.38 -11.05 -12.38
N ALA A 141 -8.11 -10.56 -13.60
CA ALA A 141 -6.78 -10.08 -13.96
C ALA A 141 -6.47 -8.70 -13.37
N GLN A 142 -7.50 -7.88 -13.12
CA GLN A 142 -7.34 -6.56 -12.53
C GLN A 142 -6.74 -6.67 -11.11
N ASN A 143 -5.75 -5.84 -10.81
CA ASN A 143 -4.89 -5.96 -9.64
C ASN A 143 -5.59 -5.88 -8.27
N CYS A 144 -6.85 -5.46 -8.19
CA CYS A 144 -7.64 -5.40 -6.97
C CYS A 144 -8.62 -6.57 -6.83
N SER A 145 -8.64 -7.53 -7.77
CA SER A 145 -9.65 -8.59 -7.80
C SER A 145 -9.72 -9.40 -6.49
N GLY A 146 -8.57 -9.66 -5.86
CA GLY A 146 -8.49 -10.33 -4.56
C GLY A 146 -9.23 -9.59 -3.44
N LYS A 147 -9.03 -8.27 -3.33
CA LYS A 147 -9.79 -7.40 -2.41
C LYS A 147 -11.28 -7.45 -2.72
N HIS A 148 -11.68 -7.39 -3.99
CA HIS A 148 -13.10 -7.44 -4.36
C HIS A 148 -13.75 -8.79 -4.04
N ALA A 149 -13.04 -9.89 -4.24
CA ALA A 149 -13.51 -11.22 -3.83
C ALA A 149 -13.67 -11.31 -2.30
N ALA A 150 -12.73 -10.75 -1.53
CA ALA A 150 -12.85 -10.69 -0.08
C ALA A 150 -14.00 -9.79 0.40
N MET A 151 -14.26 -8.68 -0.29
CA MET A 151 -15.42 -7.81 -0.06
C MET A 151 -16.73 -8.57 -0.28
N LEU A 152 -16.85 -9.32 -1.38
CA LEU A 152 -18.00 -10.17 -1.66
C LEU A 152 -18.18 -11.27 -0.61
N TYR A 153 -17.09 -11.91 -0.18
CA TYR A 153 -17.16 -12.93 0.86
C TYR A 153 -17.67 -12.33 2.18
N THR A 154 -17.13 -11.17 2.56
CA THR A 154 -17.55 -10.45 3.76
C THR A 154 -19.03 -10.06 3.70
N ALA A 155 -19.49 -9.52 2.56
CA ALA A 155 -20.89 -9.17 2.35
C ALA A 155 -21.80 -10.40 2.43
N LYS A 156 -21.42 -11.50 1.79
CA LYS A 156 -22.18 -12.76 1.82
C LYS A 156 -22.32 -13.31 3.24
N LEU A 157 -21.23 -13.35 4.01
CA LEU A 157 -21.21 -13.85 5.39
C LEU A 157 -22.16 -13.07 6.30
N ASN A 158 -22.26 -11.77 6.08
CA ASN A 158 -23.08 -10.87 6.89
C ASN A 158 -24.51 -10.69 6.34
N GLY A 159 -24.89 -11.41 5.27
CA GLY A 159 -26.20 -11.28 4.62
C GLY A 159 -26.43 -9.90 3.98
N TRP A 160 -25.36 -9.18 3.65
CA TRP A 160 -25.43 -7.89 2.95
C TRP A 160 -25.57 -8.06 1.44
N SER A 161 -26.00 -7.00 0.78
CA SER A 161 -26.20 -7.00 -0.67
C SER A 161 -24.87 -7.19 -1.41
N LEU A 162 -24.91 -7.97 -2.49
CA LEU A 162 -23.76 -8.21 -3.37
C LEU A 162 -23.75 -7.28 -4.57
N ASP A 163 -24.83 -6.55 -4.83
CA ASP A 163 -24.98 -5.74 -6.03
C ASP A 163 -24.37 -4.35 -5.88
N ASP A 164 -24.36 -3.83 -4.67
CA ASP A 164 -23.98 -2.46 -4.31
C ASP A 164 -22.89 -2.43 -3.22
N TYR A 165 -22.09 -3.49 -3.06
CA TYR A 165 -21.01 -3.52 -2.04
C TYR A 165 -19.93 -2.45 -2.22
N LEU A 166 -19.92 -1.73 -3.36
CA LEU A 166 -19.05 -0.58 -3.63
C LEU A 166 -19.67 0.76 -3.23
N ASP A 167 -20.95 0.81 -2.90
CA ASP A 167 -21.62 2.03 -2.46
C ASP A 167 -21.04 2.48 -1.10
N PRO A 168 -20.64 3.76 -0.93
CA PRO A 168 -20.14 4.26 0.35
C PRO A 168 -21.09 4.07 1.54
N GLY A 169 -22.41 4.00 1.28
CA GLY A 169 -23.45 3.72 2.26
C GLY A 169 -23.65 2.23 2.57
N HIS A 170 -23.02 1.32 1.82
CA HIS A 170 -23.10 -0.11 2.09
C HIS A 170 -22.43 -0.46 3.43
N PRO A 171 -22.99 -1.36 4.26
CA PRO A 171 -22.43 -1.67 5.59
C PRO A 171 -20.95 -2.07 5.58
N LEU A 172 -20.52 -2.80 4.55
CA LEU A 172 -19.11 -3.12 4.32
C LEU A 172 -18.22 -1.87 4.22
N GLN A 173 -18.64 -0.87 3.44
CA GLN A 173 -17.84 0.34 3.21
C GLN A 173 -17.86 1.26 4.44
N GLN A 174 -18.95 1.26 5.21
CA GLN A 174 -19.01 1.92 6.51
C GLN A 174 -18.04 1.28 7.51
N ALA A 175 -18.01 -0.05 7.63
CA ALA A 175 -17.05 -0.76 8.49
C ALA A 175 -15.59 -0.50 8.09
N ILE A 176 -15.33 -0.39 6.77
CA ILE A 176 -14.01 0.02 6.27
C ILE A 176 -13.70 1.46 6.66
N ALA A 177 -14.64 2.40 6.48
CA ALA A 177 -14.45 3.79 6.87
C ALA A 177 -14.16 3.94 8.37
N GLU A 178 -14.91 3.23 9.22
CA GLU A 178 -14.67 3.20 10.68
C GLU A 178 -13.28 2.67 11.02
N SER A 179 -12.83 1.60 10.35
CA SER A 179 -11.48 1.05 10.57
C SER A 179 -10.38 1.99 10.06
N VAL A 180 -10.64 2.75 8.99
CA VAL A 180 -9.74 3.82 8.53
C VAL A 180 -9.62 4.91 9.58
N GLU A 181 -10.73 5.41 10.12
CA GLU A 181 -10.69 6.45 11.15
C GLU A 181 -10.04 5.97 12.46
N ASP A 182 -10.36 4.76 12.88
CA ASP A 182 -9.78 4.11 14.05
C ASP A 182 -8.27 3.96 13.90
N LEU A 183 -7.79 3.26 12.87
CA LEU A 183 -6.36 2.95 12.73
C LEU A 183 -5.54 4.18 12.35
N THR A 184 -6.07 5.09 11.55
CA THR A 184 -5.37 6.36 11.27
C THR A 184 -5.48 7.33 12.42
N GLY A 185 -6.40 7.13 13.38
CA GLY A 185 -6.60 8.01 14.53
C GLY A 185 -7.17 9.39 14.19
N GLN A 186 -7.77 9.56 13.01
CA GLN A 186 -8.34 10.82 12.54
C GLN A 186 -9.58 10.58 11.69
N ARG A 187 -10.45 11.58 11.59
CA ARG A 187 -11.60 11.52 10.68
C ARG A 187 -11.17 11.49 9.22
N ILE A 188 -11.96 10.84 8.38
CA ILE A 188 -11.78 10.88 6.92
C ILE A 188 -12.14 12.28 6.41
N SER A 189 -11.31 12.83 5.52
CA SER A 189 -11.54 14.19 4.99
C SER A 189 -12.55 14.20 3.85
N GLN A 190 -12.39 13.30 2.89
CA GLN A 190 -13.24 13.13 1.72
C GLN A 190 -13.31 11.65 1.32
N VAL A 191 -14.43 11.28 0.71
CA VAL A 191 -14.63 9.97 0.08
C VAL A 191 -14.91 10.19 -1.40
N THR A 192 -14.18 9.48 -2.25
CA THR A 192 -14.42 9.45 -3.70
C THR A 192 -14.32 8.01 -4.22
N VAL A 193 -14.21 7.81 -5.52
CA VAL A 193 -14.15 6.50 -6.16
C VAL A 193 -12.73 6.22 -6.68
N ASP A 194 -12.20 5.04 -6.36
CA ASP A 194 -10.91 4.55 -6.86
C ASP A 194 -11.02 4.00 -8.30
N GLY A 195 -9.90 3.79 -8.99
CA GLY A 195 -9.89 3.24 -10.36
C GLY A 195 -10.50 1.82 -10.47
N CYS A 196 -10.53 1.08 -9.37
CA CYS A 196 -11.23 -0.21 -9.29
C CYS A 196 -12.74 -0.08 -9.01
N GLY A 197 -13.25 1.13 -8.76
CA GLY A 197 -14.66 1.39 -8.45
C GLY A 197 -15.02 1.38 -6.97
N ALA A 198 -14.11 0.98 -6.08
CA ALA A 198 -14.35 0.99 -4.62
C ALA A 198 -14.17 2.39 -4.01
N PRO A 199 -14.77 2.67 -2.84
CA PRO A 199 -14.54 3.92 -2.12
C PRO A 199 -13.07 4.17 -1.79
N LEU A 200 -12.68 5.44 -1.91
CA LEU A 200 -11.34 5.95 -1.71
C LEU A 200 -11.37 7.02 -0.61
N PHE A 201 -10.77 6.70 0.52
CA PHE A 201 -10.79 7.53 1.73
C PHE A 201 -9.54 8.40 1.81
N SER A 202 -9.69 9.73 1.89
CA SER A 202 -8.54 10.62 2.08
C SER A 202 -8.14 10.75 3.54
N VAL A 203 -6.83 10.69 3.76
CA VAL A 203 -6.17 10.75 5.06
C VAL A 203 -4.88 11.57 4.92
N SER A 204 -4.21 11.86 6.02
CA SER A 204 -2.86 12.44 6.02
C SER A 204 -1.79 11.36 5.90
N LEU A 205 -0.59 11.74 5.44
CA LEU A 205 0.55 10.83 5.33
C LEU A 205 0.98 10.31 6.71
N HIS A 206 0.91 11.18 7.72
CA HIS A 206 1.12 10.83 9.12
C HIS A 206 0.09 9.80 9.61
N GLY A 207 -1.21 10.03 9.35
CA GLY A 207 -2.26 9.08 9.73
C GLY A 207 -2.10 7.72 9.06
N LEU A 208 -1.64 7.68 7.81
CA LEU A 208 -1.33 6.44 7.11
C LEU A 208 -0.16 5.67 7.78
N ALA A 209 0.94 6.37 8.11
CA ALA A 209 2.08 5.77 8.81
C ALA A 209 1.67 5.21 10.19
N ARG A 210 0.84 5.95 10.94
CA ARG A 210 0.28 5.52 12.22
C ARG A 210 -0.59 4.27 12.09
N ALA A 211 -1.41 4.18 11.04
CA ALA A 211 -2.22 2.99 10.78
C ALA A 211 -1.35 1.75 10.56
N ALA A 212 -0.27 1.86 9.77
CA ALA A 212 0.66 0.76 9.57
C ALA A 212 1.37 0.36 10.86
N ALA A 213 1.87 1.32 11.64
CA ALA A 213 2.48 1.07 12.95
C ALA A 213 1.54 0.24 13.85
N ARG A 214 0.29 0.68 14.00
CA ARG A 214 -0.73 -0.03 14.80
C ARG A 214 -1.03 -1.43 14.28
N ILE A 215 -1.05 -1.62 12.96
CA ILE A 215 -1.23 -2.94 12.37
C ILE A 215 -0.09 -3.88 12.76
N THR A 216 1.15 -3.39 12.65
CA THR A 216 2.35 -4.20 12.88
C THR A 216 2.67 -4.50 14.35
N THR A 217 2.16 -3.69 15.29
CA THR A 217 2.38 -3.84 16.73
C THR A 217 1.18 -4.45 17.46
N ALA A 218 0.13 -4.82 16.74
CA ALA A 218 -1.05 -5.40 17.37
C ALA A 218 -0.73 -6.75 18.04
N ALA A 219 -1.48 -7.09 19.07
CA ALA A 219 -1.26 -8.33 19.81
C ALA A 219 -1.45 -9.56 18.88
N PRO A 220 -0.66 -10.63 19.05
CA PRO A 220 -0.81 -11.83 18.23
C PRO A 220 -2.24 -12.36 18.20
N GLY A 221 -2.72 -12.72 17.02
CA GLY A 221 -4.07 -13.25 16.80
C GLY A 221 -5.18 -12.21 16.63
N THR A 222 -4.93 -10.91 16.84
CA THR A 222 -5.91 -9.88 16.47
C THR A 222 -6.02 -9.77 14.94
N PRO A 223 -7.14 -9.24 14.40
CA PRO A 223 -7.28 -8.95 12.97
C PRO A 223 -6.10 -8.21 12.35
N GLU A 224 -5.58 -7.21 13.05
CA GLU A 224 -4.42 -6.41 12.64
C GLU A 224 -3.15 -7.26 12.49
N ALA A 225 -2.81 -8.03 13.52
CA ALA A 225 -1.64 -8.89 13.51
C ALA A 225 -1.74 -9.94 12.40
N ARG A 226 -2.92 -10.57 12.23
CA ARG A 226 -3.16 -11.57 11.17
C ARG A 226 -2.96 -11.00 9.76
N VAL A 227 -3.40 -9.77 9.51
CA VAL A 227 -3.14 -9.10 8.22
C VAL A 227 -1.66 -8.84 8.04
N ALA A 228 -0.97 -8.36 9.08
CA ALA A 228 0.46 -8.11 9.02
C ALA A 228 1.25 -9.38 8.69
N ASP A 229 0.95 -10.46 9.40
CA ASP A 229 1.64 -11.75 9.26
C ASP A 229 1.36 -12.38 7.89
N ALA A 230 0.10 -12.42 7.44
CA ALA A 230 -0.25 -12.94 6.12
C ALA A 230 0.49 -12.20 5.00
N MET A 231 0.56 -10.87 5.04
CA MET A 231 1.27 -10.09 4.03
C MET A 231 2.77 -10.37 4.04
N ARG A 232 3.39 -10.52 5.21
CA ARG A 232 4.83 -10.83 5.35
C ARG A 232 5.17 -12.22 4.85
N GLU A 233 4.37 -13.22 5.24
CA GLU A 233 4.58 -14.63 4.90
C GLU A 233 4.31 -14.94 3.43
N HIS A 234 3.40 -14.18 2.81
CA HIS A 234 2.97 -14.38 1.42
C HIS A 234 3.11 -13.08 0.61
N ALA A 235 4.30 -12.47 0.66
CA ALA A 235 4.56 -11.16 0.06
C ALA A 235 4.29 -11.13 -1.46
N GLU A 236 4.55 -12.23 -2.17
CA GLU A 236 4.18 -12.36 -3.59
C GLU A 236 2.68 -12.29 -3.83
N MET A 237 1.84 -12.77 -2.92
CA MET A 237 0.38 -12.68 -3.06
C MET A 237 -0.14 -11.27 -2.80
N ALA A 238 0.54 -10.51 -1.94
CA ALA A 238 0.18 -9.13 -1.60
C ALA A 238 0.52 -8.11 -2.72
N SER A 239 1.45 -8.43 -3.62
CA SER A 239 1.82 -7.54 -4.74
C SER A 239 2.16 -8.23 -6.05
N GLY A 240 2.95 -9.29 -6.03
CA GLY A 240 3.55 -9.92 -7.21
C GLY A 240 4.99 -10.36 -6.94
N SER A 241 5.39 -11.49 -7.50
CA SER A 241 6.64 -12.18 -7.17
C SER A 241 7.90 -11.38 -7.49
N GLY A 242 7.88 -10.60 -8.57
CA GLY A 242 8.98 -9.74 -9.03
C GLY A 242 8.86 -8.27 -8.63
N ARG A 243 7.91 -7.90 -7.76
CA ARG A 243 7.67 -6.50 -7.40
C ARG A 243 8.51 -6.04 -6.21
N ASP A 244 8.85 -4.74 -6.23
CA ASP A 244 9.61 -4.07 -5.16
C ASP A 244 9.01 -4.29 -3.76
N VAL A 245 7.68 -4.25 -3.62
CA VAL A 245 6.98 -4.49 -2.35
C VAL A 245 7.29 -5.88 -1.79
N ALA A 246 7.19 -6.92 -2.62
CA ALA A 246 7.48 -8.29 -2.18
C ALA A 246 8.97 -8.49 -1.88
N ALA A 247 9.85 -7.91 -2.71
CA ALA A 247 11.29 -7.94 -2.48
C ALA A 247 11.65 -7.26 -1.15
N LEU A 248 11.10 -6.07 -0.88
CA LEU A 248 11.39 -5.29 0.32
C LEU A 248 10.91 -5.97 1.60
N MET A 249 9.72 -6.61 1.59
CA MET A 249 9.26 -7.43 2.72
C MET A 249 10.19 -8.62 3.00
N ARG A 250 10.74 -9.26 1.97
CA ARG A 250 11.69 -10.38 2.13
C ARG A 250 13.05 -9.91 2.63
N ALA A 251 13.51 -8.74 2.18
CA ALA A 251 14.80 -8.18 2.54
C ALA A 251 14.86 -7.69 3.99
N VAL A 252 13.75 -7.19 4.55
CA VAL A 252 13.69 -6.60 5.88
C VAL A 252 12.82 -7.45 6.81
N PRO A 253 13.41 -8.18 7.79
CA PRO A 253 12.66 -9.05 8.69
C PRO A 253 11.53 -8.33 9.44
N GLY A 254 10.32 -8.88 9.37
CA GLY A 254 9.14 -8.34 10.05
C GLY A 254 8.56 -7.07 9.40
N LEU A 255 9.04 -6.64 8.24
CA LEU A 255 8.51 -5.47 7.55
C LEU A 255 7.14 -5.75 6.94
N LEU A 256 6.14 -4.95 7.27
CA LEU A 256 4.97 -4.78 6.41
C LEU A 256 5.21 -3.58 5.51
N THR A 257 5.00 -3.72 4.21
CA THR A 257 5.06 -2.59 3.29
C THR A 257 3.96 -2.64 2.22
N LYS A 258 3.52 -1.49 1.73
CA LYS A 258 2.49 -1.43 0.70
C LYS A 258 2.68 -0.18 -0.17
N ASP A 259 2.65 -0.38 -1.47
CA ASP A 259 2.62 0.68 -2.45
C ASP A 259 1.18 1.19 -2.71
N GLY A 260 1.10 2.45 -3.13
CA GLY A 260 -0.08 3.05 -3.72
C GLY A 260 0.27 3.75 -5.03
N PHE A 261 -0.71 3.81 -5.94
CA PHE A 261 -0.62 4.66 -7.13
C PHE A 261 -0.32 6.11 -6.76
N GLU A 262 0.17 6.88 -7.72
CA GLU A 262 0.62 8.27 -7.50
C GLU A 262 1.79 8.34 -6.51
N GLY A 263 2.77 7.43 -6.62
CA GLY A 263 4.05 7.54 -5.91
C GLY A 263 3.96 7.41 -4.39
N VAL A 264 3.10 6.53 -3.87
CA VAL A 264 2.93 6.31 -2.43
C VAL A 264 3.67 5.05 -1.99
N GLN A 265 4.45 5.14 -0.92
CA GLN A 265 5.00 3.97 -0.22
C GLN A 265 4.69 4.05 1.26
N LEU A 266 4.18 2.96 1.83
CA LEU A 266 3.96 2.76 3.26
C LEU A 266 4.84 1.62 3.74
N ALA A 267 5.46 1.74 4.90
CA ALA A 267 6.20 0.64 5.53
C ALA A 267 6.18 0.75 7.06
N ALA A 268 6.14 -0.39 7.75
CA ALA A 268 6.20 -0.44 9.21
C ALA A 268 6.95 -1.69 9.71
N LEU A 269 7.80 -1.47 10.70
CA LEU A 269 8.60 -2.47 11.40
C LEU A 269 7.79 -3.09 12.55
N PRO A 270 8.15 -4.30 13.01
CA PRO A 270 7.38 -5.01 14.03
C PRO A 270 7.34 -4.33 15.40
N ASP A 271 8.21 -3.33 15.64
CA ASP A 271 8.23 -2.53 16.86
C ASP A 271 7.47 -1.19 16.74
N GLY A 272 6.79 -0.94 15.62
CA GLY A 272 5.95 0.24 15.41
C GLY A 272 6.64 1.42 14.76
N ARG A 273 7.96 1.37 14.54
CA ARG A 273 8.63 2.34 13.66
C ARG A 273 8.02 2.24 12.27
N ALA A 274 7.62 3.36 11.69
CA ALA A 274 6.91 3.38 10.41
C ALA A 274 7.36 4.53 9.52
N THR A 275 7.28 4.31 8.22
CA THR A 275 7.61 5.32 7.21
C THR A 275 6.47 5.43 6.21
N ALA A 276 6.18 6.65 5.78
CA ALA A 276 5.32 6.86 4.62
C ALA A 276 5.90 7.94 3.70
N VAL A 277 5.84 7.69 2.40
CA VAL A 277 6.38 8.52 1.33
C VAL A 277 5.27 8.83 0.34
N LYS A 278 5.20 10.07 -0.11
CA LYS A 278 4.37 10.52 -1.24
C LYS A 278 5.24 11.36 -2.16
N ILE A 279 5.47 10.88 -3.39
CA ILE A 279 6.09 11.68 -4.46
C ILE A 279 5.02 12.57 -5.09
N ALA A 280 5.29 13.87 -5.18
CA ALA A 280 4.32 14.90 -5.54
C ALA A 280 3.70 14.68 -6.93
N ASP A 281 4.54 14.43 -7.93
CA ASP A 281 4.17 14.19 -9.33
C ASP A 281 3.73 12.75 -9.62
N GLY A 282 3.71 11.89 -8.59
CA GLY A 282 3.36 10.49 -8.71
C GLY A 282 4.42 9.61 -9.37
N ALA A 283 5.63 10.13 -9.64
CA ALA A 283 6.67 9.40 -10.35
C ALA A 283 7.20 8.21 -9.54
N ASP A 284 7.12 7.02 -10.14
CA ASP A 284 7.50 5.77 -9.47
C ASP A 284 9.01 5.64 -9.25
N ARG A 285 9.83 6.16 -10.18
CA ARG A 285 11.29 6.06 -10.14
C ARG A 285 11.93 6.62 -8.86
N ALA A 286 11.26 7.56 -8.18
CA ALA A 286 11.74 8.14 -6.92
C ALA A 286 11.13 7.46 -5.68
N ARG A 287 10.00 6.74 -5.82
CA ARG A 287 9.25 6.16 -4.70
C ARG A 287 10.12 5.22 -3.87
N ILE A 288 10.71 4.21 -4.51
CA ILE A 288 11.48 3.16 -3.83
C ILE A 288 12.81 3.66 -3.24
N PRO A 289 13.64 4.44 -3.96
CA PRO A 289 14.87 5.00 -3.38
C PRO A 289 14.62 5.87 -2.15
N VAL A 290 13.58 6.70 -2.18
CA VAL A 290 13.21 7.56 -1.04
C VAL A 290 12.69 6.72 0.12
N ALA A 291 11.87 5.69 -0.15
CA ALA A 291 11.37 4.79 0.89
C ALA A 291 12.50 3.97 1.55
N ALA A 292 13.45 3.46 0.77
CA ALA A 292 14.63 2.78 1.30
C ALA A 292 15.43 3.71 2.22
N ALA A 293 15.70 4.95 1.80
CA ALA A 293 16.40 5.92 2.65
C ALA A 293 15.61 6.26 3.92
N ALA A 294 14.27 6.37 3.84
CA ALA A 294 13.41 6.56 5.00
C ALA A 294 13.46 5.36 5.96
N LEU A 295 13.49 4.13 5.46
CA LEU A 295 13.65 2.92 6.27
C LEU A 295 15.03 2.83 6.93
N ALA A 296 16.09 3.24 6.24
CA ALA A 296 17.42 3.36 6.84
C ALA A 296 17.39 4.37 8.00
N ARG A 297 16.68 5.51 7.84
CA ARG A 297 16.44 6.46 8.94
C ARG A 297 15.58 5.91 10.06
N ALA A 298 14.67 4.98 9.76
CA ALA A 298 13.95 4.21 10.75
C ALA A 298 14.82 3.14 11.43
N GLY A 299 16.10 3.00 11.07
CA GLY A 299 17.05 2.08 11.71
C GLY A 299 17.13 0.69 11.08
N VAL A 300 16.67 0.53 9.84
CA VAL A 300 16.95 -0.67 9.03
C VAL A 300 18.38 -0.62 8.52
N ASP A 301 19.07 -1.76 8.51
CA ASP A 301 20.44 -1.87 7.98
C ASP A 301 20.46 -1.46 6.49
N PRO A 302 21.24 -0.43 6.09
CA PRO A 302 21.39 -0.04 4.70
C PRO A 302 21.85 -1.16 3.77
N ALA A 303 22.57 -2.17 4.28
CA ALA A 303 22.99 -3.31 3.47
C ALA A 303 21.80 -4.12 2.95
N ALA A 304 20.75 -4.28 3.76
CA ALA A 304 19.50 -4.92 3.36
C ALA A 304 18.70 -4.08 2.35
N LEU A 305 19.03 -2.81 2.21
CA LEU A 305 18.32 -1.84 1.38
C LEU A 305 19.04 -1.50 0.07
N ALA A 306 20.23 -2.07 -0.17
CA ALA A 306 21.10 -1.68 -1.27
C ALA A 306 20.47 -1.89 -2.66
N GLU A 307 19.66 -2.94 -2.85
CA GLU A 307 18.97 -3.21 -4.13
C GLU A 307 17.84 -2.20 -4.44
N PHE A 308 17.40 -1.44 -3.43
CA PHE A 308 16.31 -0.46 -3.55
C PHE A 308 16.83 0.97 -3.79
N ALA A 309 18.12 1.15 -4.07
CA ALA A 309 18.71 2.46 -4.39
C ALA A 309 18.20 3.06 -5.72
N GLY A 310 17.45 2.28 -6.51
CA GLY A 310 16.86 2.69 -7.78
C GLY A 310 17.69 2.26 -8.99
N GLU A 311 17.10 2.41 -10.17
CA GLU A 311 17.76 2.05 -11.41
C GLU A 311 18.83 3.08 -11.81
N PRO A 312 19.96 2.64 -12.37
CA PRO A 312 20.96 3.55 -12.90
C PRO A 312 20.40 4.33 -14.08
N VAL A 313 20.70 5.63 -14.14
CA VAL A 313 20.48 6.43 -15.33
C VAL A 313 21.51 6.02 -16.37
N LEU A 314 21.04 5.59 -17.54
CA LEU A 314 21.91 5.13 -18.62
C LEU A 314 22.23 6.24 -19.63
N GLY A 315 23.45 6.20 -20.15
CA GLY A 315 23.92 6.93 -21.31
C GLY A 315 24.47 5.92 -22.33
N GLY A 316 23.67 5.61 -23.36
CA GLY A 316 23.86 4.35 -24.09
C GLY A 316 23.65 3.15 -23.15
N ALA A 317 24.54 2.17 -23.18
CA ALA A 317 24.48 0.99 -22.31
C ALA A 317 25.28 1.13 -20.99
N LYS A 318 25.78 2.33 -20.67
CA LYS A 318 26.61 2.56 -19.47
C LYS A 318 25.84 3.36 -18.42
N ALA A 319 26.00 3.01 -17.15
CA ALA A 319 25.52 3.82 -16.05
C ALA A 319 26.27 5.15 -16.01
N VAL A 320 25.53 6.26 -16.02
CA VAL A 320 26.04 7.63 -15.96
C VAL A 320 25.41 8.41 -14.82
N GLY A 321 24.55 7.80 -14.01
CA GLY A 321 23.82 8.51 -12.98
C GLY A 321 22.79 7.64 -12.28
N GLY A 322 21.87 8.26 -11.55
CA GLY A 322 20.87 7.57 -10.74
C GLY A 322 20.00 8.54 -9.96
N ILE A 323 18.96 8.00 -9.32
CA ILE A 323 18.21 8.72 -8.30
C ILE A 323 19.03 8.75 -7.01
N ARG A 324 19.12 9.92 -6.38
CA ARG A 324 19.78 10.12 -5.08
C ARG A 324 18.79 10.80 -4.13
N PRO A 325 18.38 10.13 -3.04
CA PRO A 325 17.61 10.79 -1.98
C PRO A 325 18.33 12.04 -1.47
N VAL A 326 17.57 13.04 -1.00
CA VAL A 326 18.17 14.26 -0.45
C VAL A 326 18.96 13.98 0.83
N ARG A 327 19.96 14.80 1.12
CA ARG A 327 20.81 14.66 2.33
C ARG A 327 20.04 14.64 3.64
N ALA A 328 18.84 15.24 3.68
CA ALA A 328 17.96 15.17 4.83
C ALA A 328 17.50 13.74 5.17
N LEU A 329 17.74 12.75 4.29
CA LEU A 329 17.53 11.32 4.50
C LEU A 329 18.84 10.54 4.73
N ASP A 330 20.03 11.15 4.60
CA ASP A 330 21.31 10.47 4.86
C ASP A 330 21.42 10.09 6.32
N LEU A 331 21.87 8.88 6.69
CA LEU A 331 22.07 8.53 8.10
C LEU A 331 22.91 9.60 8.82
N LEU A 332 22.45 10.04 9.99
CA LEU A 332 23.26 10.90 10.83
C LEU A 332 24.47 10.06 11.27
N ILE A 333 25.65 10.42 10.78
CA ILE A 333 26.90 9.83 11.27
C ILE A 333 27.03 10.31 12.73
N PRO A 334 27.25 9.40 13.71
CA PRO A 334 27.43 9.77 15.10
C PRO A 334 28.65 10.67 15.32
#